data_AF-A0A6P8PU42-F1
#
_entry.id   AF-A0A6P8PU42-F1
#
_cell.length_a   1.000
_cell.length_b   1.000
_cell.length_c   1.000
_cell.angle_alpha   90.00
_cell.angle_beta   90.00
_cell.angle_gamma   90.00
#
_symmetry.space_group_name_H-M   'P 1'
#
loop_
_entity.id
_entity.type
_entity.pdbx_description
1 polymer ?
#
loop_
_entity_poly.entity_id
_entity_poly.type
_entity_poly.pdbx_seq_one_letter_code
_entity_poly.pdbx_strand_id
1 'polypeptide(L)'
;MSEIQRDGSPGGLLRSDLYPFERVTVLLSCALSFVGSSLIICTHVLWPELRSRPRQLLLYLSVADLLSAVSYFYGVLRDFESSSWDCVLQGALSTFSNTSSFFWTVAVALYLYLLIVHSPPESLLCWIHLISWGIPLVITITAVALQKIGYDASYVSVGWCWVSITAKDRLLWMLLTGKVWEMLAYIILPIFYLLIKKHISQAHAALSEYRPILASGSVYQPRVSIADKKLLIIPLIFILLRIWSTVRFFLTLCDSPAVHNPVLVILHGVGNTFQGGANCILFVLCTDVIRGRLLSLLCCCRYSHHAAGYGT
;
A
#
# COMPACT_ATOMS: atom_id res chain seq x y z
N MET A 1 -26.35 -23.05 48.78
CA MET A 1 -27.31 -21.93 48.65
C MET A 1 -26.48 -20.73 48.20
N SER A 2 -26.22 -20.62 46.89
CA SER A 2 -27.09 -19.96 45.87
C SER A 2 -27.04 -18.45 46.08
N GLU A 3 -26.83 -17.57 45.11
CA GLU A 3 -26.67 -17.58 43.65
C GLU A 3 -26.53 -16.08 43.35
N ILE A 4 -25.47 -15.57 42.70
CA ILE A 4 -25.53 -14.25 42.05
C ILE A 4 -24.71 -14.30 40.75
N GLN A 5 -25.46 -14.29 39.64
CA GLN A 5 -25.15 -13.81 38.29
C GLN A 5 -23.95 -14.40 37.53
N ARG A 6 -24.20 -15.48 36.77
CA ARG A 6 -23.65 -15.60 35.42
C ARG A 6 -24.59 -14.84 34.49
N ASP A 7 -24.14 -13.74 33.92
CA ASP A 7 -24.85 -13.08 32.83
C ASP A 7 -23.91 -12.80 31.66
N GLY A 8 -24.48 -12.96 30.47
CA GLY A 8 -23.95 -12.99 29.11
C GLY A 8 -22.53 -12.48 28.84
N SER A 9 -21.65 -13.40 28.47
CA SER A 9 -20.60 -13.12 27.48
C SER A 9 -20.81 -14.08 26.32
N PRO A 10 -21.09 -13.61 25.08
CA PRO A 10 -21.15 -14.50 23.94
C PRO A 10 -19.76 -15.10 23.75
N GLY A 11 -19.66 -16.42 23.94
CA GLY A 11 -18.47 -17.19 23.65
C GLY A 11 -18.18 -17.21 22.15
N GLY A 12 -17.48 -16.19 21.66
CA GLY A 12 -16.73 -16.25 20.41
C GLY A 12 -15.26 -16.37 20.78
N LEU A 13 -14.62 -17.49 20.40
CA LEU A 13 -13.18 -17.70 20.56
C LEU A 13 -12.42 -16.53 19.92
N LEU A 14 -11.95 -15.58 20.72
CA LEU A 14 -10.99 -14.57 20.28
C LEU A 14 -9.69 -15.31 19.96
N ARG A 15 -9.30 -15.34 18.69
CA ARG A 15 -8.04 -15.95 18.27
C ARG A 15 -6.90 -14.97 18.59
N SER A 16 -6.32 -15.11 19.78
CA SER A 16 -5.13 -14.36 20.21
C SER A 16 -3.91 -14.68 19.35
N ASP A 17 -3.81 -15.92 18.87
CA ASP A 17 -2.56 -16.45 18.32
C ASP A 17 -2.66 -16.87 16.84
N LEU A 18 -1.75 -16.31 16.03
CA LEU A 18 -1.51 -16.77 14.65
C LEU A 18 -0.80 -18.13 14.67
N TYR A 19 -1.12 -18.98 13.69
CA TYR A 19 -0.34 -20.19 13.49
C TYR A 19 1.08 -19.81 13.03
N PRO A 20 2.12 -20.62 13.35
CA PRO A 20 3.50 -20.31 12.96
C PRO A 20 3.68 -20.05 11.46
N PHE A 21 2.99 -20.82 10.61
CA PHE A 21 3.08 -20.64 9.16
C PHE A 21 2.42 -19.35 8.66
N GLU A 22 1.31 -18.91 9.30
CA GLU A 22 0.68 -17.63 9.00
C GLU A 22 1.64 -16.48 9.34
N ARG A 23 2.22 -16.52 10.54
CA ARG A 23 3.21 -15.54 11.03
C ARG A 23 4.40 -15.43 10.08
N VAL A 24 5.03 -16.57 9.74
CA VAL A 24 6.18 -16.60 8.81
C VAL A 24 5.81 -16.02 7.44
N THR A 25 4.65 -16.37 6.90
CA THR A 25 4.24 -15.89 5.56
C THR A 25 4.04 -14.38 5.55
N VAL A 26 3.41 -13.81 6.58
CA VAL A 26 3.20 -12.37 6.69
C VAL A 26 4.52 -11.62 6.93
N LEU A 27 5.42 -12.17 7.75
CA LEU A 27 6.76 -11.59 7.95
C LEU A 27 7.58 -11.57 6.66
N LEU A 28 7.55 -12.65 5.88
CA LEU A 28 8.19 -12.70 4.56
C LEU A 28 7.61 -11.65 3.61
N SER A 29 6.28 -11.50 3.60
CA SER A 29 5.61 -10.47 2.81
C SER A 29 6.05 -9.05 3.22
N CYS A 30 6.11 -8.77 4.52
CA CYS A 30 6.63 -7.50 5.04
C CYS A 30 8.09 -7.26 4.63
N ALA A 31 8.96 -8.27 4.75
CA ALA A 31 10.37 -8.15 4.39
C ALA A 31 10.55 -7.87 2.88
N LEU A 32 9.82 -8.59 2.02
CA LEU A 32 9.83 -8.33 0.58
C LEU A 32 9.31 -6.93 0.25
N SER A 33 8.29 -6.45 0.98
CA SER A 33 7.78 -5.10 0.81
C SER A 33 8.76 -4.03 1.26
N PHE A 34 9.44 -4.25 2.39
CA PHE A 34 10.50 -3.37 2.88
C PHE A 34 11.64 -3.25 1.88
N VAL A 35 12.15 -4.39 1.39
CA VAL A 35 13.21 -4.42 0.37
C VAL A 35 12.72 -3.76 -0.92
N GLY A 36 11.49 -4.08 -1.34
CA GLY A 36 10.89 -3.53 -2.54
C GLY A 36 10.77 -2.00 -2.53
N SER A 37 10.16 -1.45 -1.48
CA SER A 37 10.03 0.00 -1.29
C SER A 37 11.39 0.68 -1.16
N SER A 38 12.33 0.07 -0.44
CA SER A 38 13.70 0.59 -0.30
C SER A 38 14.41 0.67 -1.64
N LEU A 39 14.28 -0.35 -2.50
CA LEU A 39 14.85 -0.33 -3.85
C LEU A 39 14.24 0.78 -4.70
N ILE A 40 12.92 1.01 -4.64
CA ILE A 40 12.30 2.12 -5.38
C ILE A 40 12.84 3.47 -4.90
N ILE A 41 12.92 3.67 -3.58
CA ILE A 41 13.44 4.91 -3.00
C ILE A 41 14.90 5.13 -3.40
N CYS A 42 15.75 4.11 -3.21
CA CYS A 42 17.18 4.19 -3.55
C CYS A 42 17.39 4.46 -5.05
N THR A 43 16.68 3.76 -5.94
CA THR A 43 16.82 3.96 -7.39
C THR A 43 16.36 5.36 -7.83
N HIS A 44 15.33 5.92 -7.19
CA HIS A 44 14.89 7.29 -7.44
C HIS A 44 15.93 8.33 -6.97
N VAL A 45 16.57 8.09 -5.81
CA VAL A 45 17.61 8.97 -5.28
C VAL A 45 18.91 8.87 -6.08
N LEU A 46 19.33 7.67 -6.47
CA LEU A 46 20.60 7.46 -7.17
C LEU A 46 20.58 7.93 -8.64
N TRP A 47 19.42 7.93 -9.30
CA TRP A 47 19.31 8.23 -10.73
C TRP A 47 18.37 9.42 -11.00
N PRO A 48 18.92 10.65 -11.07
CA PRO A 48 18.16 11.88 -11.34
C PRO A 48 17.28 11.84 -12.59
N GLU A 49 17.70 11.12 -13.63
CA GLU A 49 16.97 10.94 -14.88
C GLU A 49 15.63 10.19 -14.72
N LEU A 50 15.45 9.45 -13.62
CA LEU A 50 14.20 8.74 -13.32
C LEU A 50 13.18 9.61 -12.58
N ARG A 51 13.54 10.84 -12.17
CA ARG A 51 12.73 11.69 -11.30
C ARG A 51 11.62 12.45 -12.03
N SER A 52 10.89 11.75 -12.91
CA SER A 52 9.66 12.29 -13.52
C SER A 52 8.61 12.59 -12.44
N ARG A 53 7.71 13.55 -12.68
CA ARG A 53 6.65 13.88 -11.71
C ARG A 53 5.82 12.65 -11.30
N PRO A 54 5.33 11.78 -12.21
CA PRO A 54 4.64 10.54 -11.80
C PRO A 54 5.49 9.63 -10.89
N ARG A 55 6.80 9.54 -11.14
CA ARG A 55 7.71 8.75 -10.29
C ARG A 55 8.02 9.40 -8.94
N GLN A 56 7.88 10.72 -8.82
CA GLN A 56 7.89 11.37 -7.50
C GLN A 56 6.67 10.92 -6.67
N LEU A 57 5.49 10.77 -7.26
CA LEU A 57 4.33 10.23 -6.54
C LEU A 57 4.58 8.77 -6.11
N LEU A 58 5.18 7.95 -6.99
CA LEU A 58 5.57 6.58 -6.66
C LEU A 58 6.58 6.51 -5.50
N LEU A 59 7.51 7.48 -5.42
CA LEU A 59 8.44 7.59 -4.29
C LEU A 59 7.67 7.73 -2.97
N TYR A 60 6.75 8.67 -2.88
CA TYR A 60 6.00 8.91 -1.63
C TYR A 60 5.05 7.77 -1.27
N LEU A 61 4.44 7.13 -2.28
CA LEU A 61 3.72 5.87 -2.08
C LEU A 61 4.63 4.79 -1.48
N SER A 62 5.84 4.63 -2.02
CA SER A 62 6.82 3.65 -1.52
C SER A 62 7.29 3.97 -0.10
N VAL A 63 7.38 5.25 0.28
CA VAL A 63 7.67 5.66 1.67
C VAL A 63 6.54 5.24 2.61
N ALA A 64 5.27 5.47 2.22
CA ALA A 64 4.12 5.02 3.01
C ALA A 64 4.07 3.48 3.13
N ASP A 65 4.36 2.77 2.04
CA ASP A 65 4.42 1.31 2.03
C ASP A 65 5.57 0.77 2.89
N LEU A 66 6.74 1.43 2.89
CA LEU A 66 7.89 1.10 3.73
C LEU A 66 7.53 1.21 5.22
N LEU A 67 6.94 2.34 5.63
CA LEU A 67 6.50 2.56 7.01
C LEU A 67 5.45 1.53 7.44
N SER A 68 4.54 1.18 6.54
CA SER A 68 3.53 0.14 6.78
C SER A 68 4.19 -1.22 6.98
N ALA A 69 5.13 -1.60 6.10
CA ALA A 69 5.85 -2.86 6.20
C ALA A 69 6.63 -2.97 7.53
N VAL A 70 7.32 -1.90 7.95
CA VAL A 70 8.03 -1.87 9.25
C VAL A 70 7.06 -2.04 10.41
N SER A 71 5.95 -1.30 10.40
CA SER A 71 4.96 -1.36 11.48
C SER A 71 4.30 -2.74 11.58
N TYR A 72 3.86 -3.30 10.45
CA TYR A 72 3.24 -4.63 10.44
C TYR A 72 4.25 -5.73 10.77
N PHE A 73 5.51 -5.63 10.33
CA PHE A 73 6.55 -6.57 10.70
C PHE A 73 6.76 -6.60 12.21
N TYR A 74 6.87 -5.41 12.84
CA TYR A 74 6.94 -5.31 14.29
C TYR A 74 5.70 -5.89 14.98
N GLY A 75 4.51 -5.56 14.47
CA GLY A 75 3.24 -6.06 14.99
C GLY A 75 3.20 -7.60 15.02
N VAL A 76 3.45 -8.24 13.88
CA VAL A 76 3.45 -9.71 13.74
C VAL A 76 4.57 -10.38 14.53
N LEU A 77 5.67 -9.67 14.79
CA LEU A 77 6.75 -10.17 15.65
C LEU A 77 6.40 -10.10 17.14
N ARG A 78 5.41 -9.32 17.56
CA ARG A 78 5.11 -9.10 18.97
C ARG A 78 3.78 -9.73 19.36
N ASP A 79 3.79 -10.50 20.43
CA ASP A 79 2.57 -11.04 21.00
C ASP A 79 2.02 -10.01 22.00
N PHE A 80 0.96 -9.29 21.60
CA PHE A 80 0.31 -8.27 22.43
C PHE A 80 -0.81 -8.89 23.26
N GLU A 81 -0.89 -8.50 24.54
CA GLU A 81 -1.94 -8.94 25.47
C GLU A 81 -2.83 -7.79 25.93
N SER A 82 -2.42 -6.54 25.68
CA SER A 82 -3.13 -5.34 26.11
C SER A 82 -2.73 -4.12 25.26
N SER A 83 -3.43 -2.99 25.45
CA SER A 83 -3.11 -1.70 24.80
C SER A 83 -1.86 -1.04 25.41
N SER A 84 -0.73 -1.75 25.40
CA SER A 84 0.57 -1.24 25.81
C SER A 84 1.07 -0.12 24.88
N TRP A 85 2.06 0.65 25.32
CA TRP A 85 2.55 1.81 24.55
C TRP A 85 3.07 1.41 23.16
N ASP A 86 3.72 0.25 23.04
CA ASP A 86 4.26 -0.30 21.80
C ASP A 86 3.14 -0.79 20.86
N CYS A 87 2.07 -1.37 21.41
CA CYS A 87 0.85 -1.71 20.67
C CYS A 87 0.17 -0.46 20.08
N VAL A 88 0.01 0.60 20.89
CA VAL A 88 -0.58 1.86 20.44
C VAL A 88 0.29 2.54 19.38
N LEU A 89 1.61 2.56 19.57
CA LEU A 89 2.54 3.13 18.60
C LEU A 89 2.52 2.37 17.26
N GLN A 90 2.56 1.04 17.32
CA GLN A 90 2.47 0.18 16.13
C GLN A 90 1.13 0.40 15.41
N GLY A 91 0.01 0.36 16.15
CA GLY A 91 -1.33 0.60 15.60
C GLY A 91 -1.47 2.00 15.00
N ALA A 92 -0.87 3.02 15.61
CA ALA A 92 -0.89 4.38 15.11
C ALA A 92 -0.05 4.50 13.82
N LEU A 93 1.18 3.99 13.83
CA LEU A 93 2.07 4.04 12.67
C LEU A 93 1.48 3.30 11.49
N SER A 94 0.96 2.08 11.70
CA SER A 94 0.32 1.30 10.64
C SER A 94 -0.95 1.99 10.13
N THR A 95 -1.79 2.55 11.00
CA THR A 95 -2.98 3.32 10.60
C THR A 95 -2.61 4.50 9.70
N PHE A 96 -1.66 5.31 10.14
CA PHE A 96 -1.20 6.49 9.39
C PHE A 96 -0.61 6.09 8.04
N SER A 97 0.35 5.17 8.04
CA SER A 97 1.10 4.80 6.84
C SER A 97 0.21 4.06 5.84
N ASN A 98 -0.65 3.17 6.31
CA ASN A 98 -1.53 2.38 5.45
C ASN A 98 -2.61 3.25 4.81
N THR A 99 -3.23 4.14 5.60
CA THR A 99 -4.19 5.10 5.06
C THR A 99 -3.51 6.05 4.08
N SER A 100 -2.31 6.55 4.39
CA SER A 100 -1.53 7.37 3.45
C SER A 100 -1.25 6.65 2.13
N SER A 101 -0.92 5.36 2.16
CA SER A 101 -0.73 4.54 0.96
C SER A 101 -1.99 4.51 0.07
N PHE A 102 -3.19 4.46 0.67
CA PHE A 102 -4.47 4.51 -0.07
C PHE A 102 -4.63 5.85 -0.80
N PHE A 103 -4.40 6.95 -0.09
CA PHE A 103 -4.49 8.28 -0.68
C PHE A 103 -3.42 8.51 -1.76
N TRP A 104 -2.19 8.05 -1.55
CA TRP A 104 -1.14 8.12 -2.57
C TRP A 104 -1.48 7.30 -3.81
N THR A 105 -2.08 6.12 -3.65
CA THR A 105 -2.51 5.29 -4.79
C THR A 105 -3.58 6.00 -5.62
N VAL A 106 -4.58 6.62 -4.97
CA VAL A 106 -5.61 7.44 -5.65
C VAL A 106 -4.98 8.67 -6.29
N ALA A 107 -4.04 9.35 -5.63
CA ALA A 107 -3.36 10.52 -6.15
C ALA A 107 -2.53 10.19 -7.40
N VAL A 108 -1.85 9.04 -7.44
CA VAL A 108 -1.17 8.53 -8.64
C VAL A 108 -2.15 8.40 -9.81
N ALA A 109 -3.30 7.76 -9.59
CA ALA A 109 -4.31 7.57 -10.64
C ALA A 109 -4.88 8.91 -11.14
N LEU A 110 -5.21 9.82 -10.22
CA LEU A 110 -5.68 11.18 -10.54
C LEU A 110 -4.63 11.95 -11.34
N TYR A 111 -3.37 11.96 -10.89
CA TYR A 111 -2.29 12.70 -11.54
C TYR A 111 -2.04 12.18 -12.96
N LEU A 112 -2.04 10.86 -13.16
CA LEU A 112 -1.93 10.26 -14.49
C LEU A 112 -3.12 10.62 -15.38
N TYR A 113 -4.34 10.59 -14.85
CA TYR A 113 -5.52 11.02 -15.58
C TYR A 113 -5.38 12.47 -16.05
N LEU A 114 -5.02 13.39 -15.16
CA LEU A 114 -4.84 14.80 -15.50
C LEU A 114 -3.69 15.04 -16.48
N LEU A 115 -2.60 14.28 -16.37
CA LEU A 115 -1.46 14.37 -17.29
C LEU A 115 -1.81 13.90 -18.71
N ILE A 116 -2.64 12.85 -18.81
CA ILE A 116 -3.03 12.24 -20.09
C ILE A 116 -4.15 13.03 -20.76
N VAL A 117 -5.20 13.37 -20.01
CA VAL A 117 -6.46 13.92 -20.54
C VAL A 117 -6.46 15.45 -20.52
N HIS A 118 -5.77 16.06 -19.56
CA HIS A 118 -5.77 17.50 -19.35
C HIS A 118 -4.32 18.02 -19.26
N SER A 119 -4.10 19.06 -18.48
CA SER A 119 -2.78 19.53 -18.07
C SER A 119 -2.85 19.85 -16.57
N PRO A 120 -2.12 19.12 -15.72
CA PRO A 120 -2.23 19.31 -14.28
C PRO A 120 -1.68 20.69 -13.90
N PRO A 121 -2.36 21.44 -13.01
CA PRO A 121 -1.84 22.71 -12.53
C PRO A 121 -0.60 22.49 -11.66
N GLU A 122 0.32 23.45 -11.62
CA GLU A 122 1.57 23.34 -10.85
C GLU A 122 1.33 23.15 -9.34
N SER A 123 0.28 23.78 -8.81
CA SER A 123 -0.11 23.70 -7.40
C SER A 123 -0.68 22.34 -6.99
N LEU A 124 -1.04 21.47 -7.94
CA LEU A 124 -1.70 20.18 -7.67
C LEU A 124 -0.85 19.29 -6.75
N LEU A 125 0.48 19.30 -6.93
CA LEU A 125 1.37 18.45 -6.13
C LEU A 125 1.35 18.85 -4.65
N CYS A 126 1.26 20.15 -4.35
CA CYS A 126 1.14 20.63 -2.96
C CYS A 126 -0.13 20.11 -2.31
N TRP A 127 -1.27 20.18 -3.03
CA TRP A 127 -2.55 19.63 -2.56
C TRP A 127 -2.50 18.12 -2.38
N ILE A 128 -1.89 17.39 -3.31
CA ILE A 128 -1.69 15.94 -3.18
C ILE A 128 -0.91 15.63 -1.90
N HIS A 129 0.19 16.34 -1.62
CA HIS A 129 0.94 16.15 -0.38
C HIS A 129 0.10 16.44 0.88
N LEU A 130 -0.61 17.57 0.89
CA LEU A 130 -1.43 17.98 2.02
C LEU A 130 -2.52 16.94 2.31
N ILE A 131 -3.17 16.43 1.27
CA ILE A 131 -4.26 15.46 1.38
C ILE A 131 -3.70 14.07 1.77
N SER A 132 -2.70 13.58 1.03
CA SER A 132 -2.20 12.21 1.17
C SER A 132 -1.39 11.96 2.43
N TRP A 133 -0.85 12.99 3.08
CA TRP A 133 -0.23 12.88 4.40
C TRP A 133 -1.09 13.48 5.51
N GLY A 134 -1.68 14.64 5.28
CA GLY A 134 -2.37 15.41 6.31
C GLY A 134 -3.66 14.75 6.81
N ILE A 135 -4.52 14.28 5.90
CA ILE A 135 -5.77 13.63 6.31
C ILE A 135 -5.49 12.35 7.14
N PRO A 136 -4.65 11.40 6.67
CA PRO A 136 -4.26 10.25 7.49
C PRO A 136 -3.68 10.65 8.84
N LEU A 137 -2.80 11.65 8.88
CA LEU A 137 -2.16 12.10 10.12
C LEU A 137 -3.19 12.64 11.13
N VAL A 138 -4.12 13.50 10.69
CA VAL A 138 -5.18 14.05 11.55
C VAL A 138 -6.08 12.93 12.08
N ILE A 139 -6.48 11.98 11.23
CA ILE A 139 -7.29 10.82 11.63
C ILE A 139 -6.56 10.00 12.70
N THR A 140 -5.29 9.66 12.47
CA THR A 140 -4.49 8.87 13.41
C THR A 140 -4.28 9.60 14.74
N ILE A 141 -3.89 10.88 14.72
CA ILE A 141 -3.70 11.66 15.94
C ILE A 141 -4.99 11.73 16.74
N THR A 142 -6.13 11.97 16.07
CA THR A 142 -7.43 12.04 16.73
C THR A 142 -7.81 10.67 17.34
N ALA A 143 -7.59 9.58 16.60
CA ALA A 143 -7.85 8.23 17.10
C ALA A 143 -6.97 7.87 18.32
N VAL A 144 -5.69 8.28 18.33
CA VAL A 144 -4.80 8.09 19.48
C VAL A 144 -5.21 8.95 20.66
N ALA A 145 -5.49 10.24 20.44
CA ALA A 145 -5.89 11.18 21.48
C ALA A 145 -7.20 10.76 22.18
N LEU A 146 -8.13 10.17 21.43
CA LEU A 146 -9.38 9.62 21.93
C LEU A 146 -9.27 8.16 22.43
N GLN A 147 -8.04 7.63 22.54
CA GLN A 147 -7.73 6.27 23.01
C GLN A 147 -8.48 5.17 22.24
N LYS A 148 -8.60 5.33 20.92
CA LYS A 148 -9.30 4.40 20.02
C LYS A 148 -8.37 3.39 19.38
N ILE A 149 -7.08 3.70 19.29
CA ILE A 149 -6.03 2.77 18.84
C ILE A 149 -5.52 1.96 20.03
N GLY A 150 -5.37 0.64 19.85
CA GLY A 150 -4.85 -0.26 20.87
C GLY A 150 -5.01 -1.73 20.49
N TYR A 151 -5.09 -2.58 21.51
CA TYR A 151 -5.21 -4.02 21.32
C TYR A 151 -6.56 -4.37 20.70
N ASP A 152 -6.51 -5.06 19.55
CA ASP A 152 -7.68 -5.51 18.80
C ASP A 152 -7.82 -7.04 18.78
N ALA A 153 -6.92 -7.75 19.48
CA ALA A 153 -6.91 -9.21 19.61
C ALA A 153 -7.03 -9.98 18.29
N SER A 154 -6.47 -9.43 17.20
CA SER A 154 -6.60 -10.03 15.86
C SER A 154 -8.04 -10.23 15.37
N TYR A 155 -9.01 -9.51 15.98
CA TYR A 155 -10.44 -9.64 15.65
C TYR A 155 -10.74 -9.26 14.19
N VAL A 156 -10.04 -8.24 13.70
CA VAL A 156 -10.13 -7.76 12.31
C VAL A 156 -8.74 -7.52 11.70
N SER A 157 -7.67 -7.94 12.37
CA SER A 157 -6.28 -7.80 11.94
C SER A 157 -5.59 -9.17 11.76
N VAL A 158 -4.26 -9.16 11.66
CA VAL A 158 -3.41 -10.35 11.50
C VAL A 158 -2.23 -10.24 12.46
N GLY A 159 -2.49 -10.31 13.77
CA GLY A 159 -1.45 -10.30 14.80
C GLY A 159 -0.83 -8.94 15.06
N TRP A 160 -1.48 -7.84 14.68
CA TRP A 160 -1.01 -6.47 14.94
C TRP A 160 -2.11 -5.63 15.57
N CYS A 161 -1.74 -4.56 16.26
CA CYS A 161 -2.69 -3.66 16.90
C CYS A 161 -3.38 -2.73 15.89
N TRP A 162 -4.63 -2.37 16.19
CA TRP A 162 -5.41 -1.43 15.40
C TRP A 162 -6.46 -0.73 16.25
N VAL A 163 -7.75 -0.71 15.86
CA VAL A 163 -8.83 -0.12 16.65
C VAL A 163 -9.15 -1.04 17.81
N SER A 164 -9.11 -0.50 19.03
CA SER A 164 -9.24 -1.30 20.25
C SER A 164 -10.60 -1.99 20.34
N ILE A 165 -10.59 -3.26 20.76
CA ILE A 165 -11.81 -4.06 20.95
C ILE A 165 -12.76 -3.48 22.01
N THR A 166 -12.24 -2.70 22.96
CA THR A 166 -13.02 -2.10 24.05
C THR A 166 -13.68 -0.77 23.64
N ALA A 167 -13.39 -0.24 22.44
CA ALA A 167 -14.00 0.97 21.95
C ALA A 167 -15.50 0.72 21.62
N LYS A 168 -16.40 1.43 22.30
CA LYS A 168 -17.86 1.32 22.09
C LYS A 168 -18.26 1.65 20.64
N ASP A 169 -17.61 2.65 20.07
CA ASP A 169 -17.75 3.17 18.71
C ASP A 169 -16.72 2.54 17.73
N ARG A 170 -16.24 1.33 18.02
CA ARG A 170 -15.23 0.62 17.21
C ARG A 170 -15.52 0.62 15.71
N LEU A 171 -16.77 0.36 15.30
CA LEU A 171 -17.12 0.28 13.88
C LEU A 171 -16.86 1.61 13.16
N LEU A 172 -17.24 2.73 13.79
CA LEU A 172 -16.97 4.07 13.27
C LEU A 172 -15.46 4.29 13.10
N TRP A 173 -14.67 3.96 14.12
CA TRP A 173 -13.22 4.13 14.06
C TRP A 173 -12.56 3.17 13.07
N MET A 174 -13.06 1.95 12.90
CA MET A 174 -12.58 1.03 11.87
C MET A 174 -12.83 1.57 10.45
N LEU A 175 -13.98 2.21 10.24
CA LEU A 175 -14.30 2.90 8.99
C LEU A 175 -13.38 4.10 8.78
N LEU A 176 -13.28 5.02 9.74
CA LEU A 176 -12.51 6.25 9.63
C LEU A 176 -11.00 6.03 9.52
N THR A 177 -10.46 5.06 10.26
CA THR A 177 -9.01 4.78 10.29
C THR A 177 -8.53 3.90 9.13
N GLY A 178 -9.41 3.51 8.20
CA GLY A 178 -8.97 2.81 7.01
C GLY A 178 -10.08 2.35 6.07
N LYS A 179 -11.10 1.66 6.59
CA LYS A 179 -12.01 0.86 5.73
C LYS A 179 -12.82 1.70 4.75
N VAL A 180 -13.25 2.91 5.13
CA VAL A 180 -13.98 3.79 4.20
C VAL A 180 -13.08 4.24 3.05
N TRP A 181 -11.81 4.54 3.33
CA TRP A 181 -10.84 5.00 2.33
C TRP A 181 -10.43 3.88 1.38
N GLU A 182 -10.26 2.67 1.92
CA GLU A 182 -10.03 1.44 1.13
C GLU A 182 -11.19 1.19 0.14
N MET A 183 -12.44 1.24 0.62
CA MET A 183 -13.62 1.04 -0.22
C MET A 183 -13.81 2.15 -1.25
N LEU A 184 -13.56 3.41 -0.89
CA LEU A 184 -13.60 4.53 -1.84
C LEU A 184 -12.55 4.34 -2.95
N ALA A 185 -11.35 3.86 -2.61
CA ALA A 185 -10.33 3.56 -3.62
C ALA A 185 -10.80 2.49 -4.61
N TYR A 186 -11.54 1.45 -4.18
CA TYR A 186 -12.10 0.43 -5.08
C TYR A 186 -13.07 0.99 -6.12
N ILE A 187 -13.68 2.14 -5.86
CA ILE A 187 -14.60 2.81 -6.79
C ILE A 187 -13.84 3.82 -7.66
N ILE A 188 -13.04 4.68 -7.02
CA ILE A 188 -12.34 5.78 -7.68
C ILE A 188 -11.29 5.27 -8.69
N LEU A 189 -10.55 4.22 -8.31
CA LEU A 189 -9.45 3.69 -9.11
C LEU A 189 -9.92 3.10 -10.47
N PRO A 190 -10.94 2.22 -10.52
CA PRO A 190 -11.50 1.77 -11.79
C PRO A 190 -12.07 2.90 -12.65
N ILE A 191 -12.70 3.92 -12.04
CA ILE A 191 -13.23 5.07 -12.78
C ILE A 191 -12.08 5.78 -13.51
N PHE A 192 -11.00 6.14 -12.83
CA PHE A 192 -9.85 6.78 -13.49
C PHE A 192 -9.23 5.87 -14.55
N TYR A 193 -9.10 4.57 -14.28
CA TYR A 193 -8.58 3.63 -15.27
C TYR A 193 -9.43 3.60 -16.55
N LEU A 194 -10.76 3.54 -16.43
CA LEU A 194 -11.67 3.54 -17.58
C LEU A 194 -11.63 4.88 -18.33
N LEU A 195 -11.57 6.01 -17.62
CA LEU A 195 -11.47 7.34 -18.22
C LEU A 195 -10.17 7.50 -19.02
N ILE A 196 -9.04 7.08 -18.46
CA ILE A 196 -7.73 7.08 -19.14
C ILE A 196 -7.78 6.18 -20.36
N LYS A 197 -8.27 4.94 -20.23
CA LYS A 197 -8.35 3.98 -21.33
C LYS A 197 -9.24 4.50 -22.47
N LYS A 198 -10.39 5.08 -22.13
CA LYS A 198 -11.31 5.70 -23.10
C LYS A 198 -10.61 6.82 -23.86
N HIS A 199 -9.94 7.73 -23.16
CA HIS A 199 -9.23 8.84 -23.81
C HIS A 199 -8.09 8.35 -24.72
N ILE A 200 -7.28 7.39 -24.25
CA ILE A 200 -6.21 6.80 -25.06
C ILE A 200 -6.77 6.12 -26.32
N SER A 201 -7.89 5.40 -26.20
CA SER A 201 -8.54 4.74 -27.34
C SER A 201 -9.08 5.75 -28.36
N GLN A 202 -9.71 6.84 -27.89
CA GLN A 202 -10.20 7.91 -28.75
C GLN A 202 -9.05 8.62 -29.48
N ALA A 203 -7.96 8.92 -28.76
CA ALA A 203 -6.77 9.51 -29.36
C ALA A 203 -6.13 8.60 -30.41
N HIS A 204 -6.06 7.29 -30.16
CA HIS A 204 -5.56 6.32 -31.15
C HIS A 204 -6.45 6.23 -32.39
N ALA A 205 -7.78 6.24 -32.22
CA ALA A 205 -8.71 6.20 -33.36
C ALA A 205 -8.54 7.44 -34.24
N ALA A 206 -8.53 8.65 -33.64
CA ALA A 206 -8.32 9.90 -34.36
C ALA A 206 -6.95 9.94 -35.08
N LEU A 207 -5.89 9.45 -34.43
CA LEU A 207 -4.56 9.36 -35.04
C LEU A 207 -4.50 8.34 -36.17
N SER A 208 -5.21 7.21 -36.08
CA SER A 208 -5.23 6.19 -37.13
C SER A 208 -5.88 6.69 -38.42
N GLU A 209 -6.87 7.58 -38.31
CA GLU A 209 -7.53 8.25 -39.43
C GLU A 209 -6.58 9.23 -40.14
N TYR A 210 -5.73 9.95 -39.38
CA TYR A 210 -4.76 10.92 -39.91
C TYR A 210 -3.40 10.32 -40.31
N ARG A 211 -3.13 9.06 -39.94
CA ARG A 211 -1.86 8.36 -40.23
C ARG A 211 -1.45 8.33 -41.72
N PRO A 212 -2.33 8.15 -42.71
CA PRO A 212 -1.93 8.23 -44.11
C PRO A 212 -1.46 9.63 -44.55
N ILE A 213 -1.80 10.68 -43.80
CA ILE A 213 -1.48 12.08 -44.13
C ILE A 213 -0.21 12.56 -43.38
N LEU A 214 0.00 12.11 -42.14
CA LEU A 214 1.10 12.54 -41.25
C LEU A 214 2.42 11.76 -41.42
N ALA A 215 2.48 10.78 -42.32
CA ALA A 215 3.72 10.03 -42.60
C ALA A 215 4.90 10.91 -43.07
N SER A 216 4.66 12.19 -43.37
CA SER A 216 5.66 13.18 -43.80
C SER A 216 5.96 14.31 -42.79
N GLY A 217 5.30 14.41 -41.63
CA GLY A 217 5.45 15.61 -40.79
C GLY A 217 5.13 15.46 -39.29
N SER A 218 6.16 15.62 -38.47
CA SER A 218 6.19 15.68 -36.99
C SER A 218 5.90 14.38 -36.22
N VAL A 219 6.93 13.92 -35.50
CA VAL A 219 6.85 12.80 -34.57
C VAL A 219 6.01 13.25 -33.36
N TYR A 220 4.77 12.78 -33.26
CA TYR A 220 3.94 12.96 -32.06
C TYR A 220 4.68 12.41 -30.83
N GLN A 221 5.07 13.30 -29.92
CA GLN A 221 5.71 12.92 -28.67
C GLN A 221 4.65 12.58 -27.62
N PRO A 222 4.63 11.35 -27.06
CA PRO A 222 3.70 11.00 -25.99
C PRO A 222 3.91 11.88 -24.76
N ARG A 223 2.83 12.46 -24.19
CA ARG A 223 2.89 13.21 -22.92
C ARG A 223 3.34 12.38 -21.72
N VAL A 224 3.34 11.06 -21.84
CA VAL A 224 3.66 10.09 -20.78
C VAL A 224 4.62 9.03 -21.32
N SER A 225 5.73 8.79 -20.63
CA SER A 225 6.70 7.77 -21.04
C SER A 225 6.13 6.36 -20.90
N ILE A 226 6.70 5.39 -21.62
CA ILE A 226 6.30 3.96 -21.52
C ILE A 226 6.46 3.46 -20.07
N ALA A 227 7.49 3.91 -19.36
CA ALA A 227 7.70 3.55 -17.97
C ALA A 227 6.65 4.16 -17.03
N ASP A 228 6.17 5.37 -17.31
CA ASP A 228 5.11 6.00 -16.52
C ASP A 228 3.74 5.35 -16.78
N LYS A 229 3.50 4.77 -17.96
CA LYS A 229 2.29 3.99 -18.25
C LYS A 229 2.14 2.76 -17.35
N LYS A 230 3.25 2.22 -16.82
CA LYS A 230 3.20 1.12 -15.84
C LYS A 230 2.43 1.53 -14.57
N LEU A 231 2.41 2.82 -14.21
CA LEU A 231 1.64 3.26 -13.04
C LEU A 231 0.13 3.04 -13.20
N LEU A 232 -0.38 2.82 -14.42
CA LEU A 232 -1.78 2.42 -14.65
C LEU A 232 -2.09 1.01 -14.14
N ILE A 233 -1.08 0.18 -13.86
CA ILE A 233 -1.24 -1.18 -13.31
C ILE A 233 -1.31 -1.16 -11.78
N ILE A 234 -0.72 -0.15 -11.12
CA ILE A 234 -0.73 -0.03 -9.64
C ILE A 234 -2.15 -0.13 -9.08
N PRO A 235 -3.17 0.56 -9.62
CA PRO A 235 -4.54 0.46 -9.10
C PRO A 235 -5.12 -0.96 -9.14
N LEU A 236 -4.80 -1.74 -10.17
CA LEU A 236 -5.25 -3.13 -10.28
C LEU A 236 -4.58 -4.00 -9.21
N ILE A 237 -3.25 -3.88 -9.06
CA ILE A 237 -2.48 -4.57 -8.03
C ILE A 237 -3.03 -4.22 -6.64
N PHE A 238 -3.29 -2.94 -6.38
CA PHE A 238 -3.86 -2.45 -5.14
C PHE A 238 -5.18 -3.16 -4.81
N ILE A 239 -6.13 -3.22 -5.74
CA ILE A 239 -7.43 -3.88 -5.51
C ILE A 239 -7.23 -5.38 -5.23
N LEU A 240 -6.42 -6.05 -6.04
CA LEU A 240 -6.17 -7.50 -5.90
C LEU A 240 -5.54 -7.87 -4.56
N LEU A 241 -4.65 -7.02 -4.04
CA LEU A 241 -4.02 -7.23 -2.73
C LEU A 241 -4.98 -6.88 -1.59
N ARG A 242 -5.69 -5.76 -1.66
CA ARG A 242 -6.46 -5.23 -0.53
C ARG A 242 -7.80 -5.91 -0.30
N ILE A 243 -8.40 -6.50 -1.33
CA ILE A 243 -9.75 -7.08 -1.26
C ILE A 243 -9.91 -8.07 -0.10
N TRP A 244 -8.87 -8.82 0.24
CA TRP A 244 -8.89 -9.83 1.31
C TRP A 244 -9.09 -9.23 2.70
N SER A 245 -8.56 -8.02 2.96
CA SER A 245 -8.79 -7.29 4.20
C SER A 245 -10.25 -6.85 4.32
N THR A 246 -10.86 -6.46 3.20
CA THR A 246 -12.27 -6.07 3.14
C THR A 246 -13.19 -7.28 3.29
N VAL A 247 -12.87 -8.41 2.65
CA VAL A 247 -13.61 -9.67 2.80
C VAL A 247 -13.63 -10.12 4.26
N ARG A 248 -12.48 -10.17 4.94
CA ARG A 248 -12.43 -10.52 6.36
C ARG A 248 -13.20 -9.53 7.23
N PHE A 249 -13.12 -8.23 6.95
CA PHE A 249 -13.90 -7.23 7.66
C PHE A 249 -15.41 -7.49 7.58
N PHE A 250 -15.95 -7.74 6.39
CA PHE A 250 -17.38 -8.08 6.25
C PHE A 250 -17.74 -9.42 6.89
N LEU A 251 -16.89 -10.43 6.80
CA LEU A 251 -17.10 -11.71 7.49
C LEU A 251 -17.17 -11.52 9.00
N THR A 252 -16.33 -10.65 9.58
CA THR A 252 -16.41 -10.27 10.99
C THR A 252 -17.74 -9.59 11.32
N LEU A 253 -18.21 -8.66 10.49
CA LEU A 253 -19.50 -7.98 10.72
C LEU A 253 -20.71 -8.93 10.65
N CYS A 254 -20.58 -10.02 9.90
CA CYS A 254 -21.61 -11.06 9.78
C CYS A 254 -21.44 -12.20 10.81
N ASP A 255 -20.53 -12.06 11.79
CA ASP A 255 -20.18 -13.09 12.77
C ASP A 255 -19.90 -14.47 12.13
N SER A 256 -19.30 -14.46 10.94
CA SER A 256 -19.06 -15.69 10.19
C SER A 256 -17.84 -16.43 10.74
N PRO A 257 -17.93 -17.75 11.01
CA PRO A 257 -16.79 -18.53 11.48
C PRO A 257 -15.65 -18.59 10.44
N ALA A 258 -15.96 -18.33 9.16
CA ALA A 258 -14.99 -18.30 8.08
C ALA A 258 -13.88 -17.25 8.28
N VAL A 259 -14.09 -16.23 9.11
CA VAL A 259 -13.07 -15.21 9.41
C VAL A 259 -11.75 -15.80 9.95
N HIS A 260 -11.82 -16.97 10.58
CA HIS A 260 -10.68 -17.69 11.17
C HIS A 260 -9.98 -18.62 10.18
N ASN A 261 -10.49 -18.76 8.95
CA ASN A 261 -9.87 -19.61 7.93
C ASN A 261 -8.42 -19.15 7.67
N PRO A 262 -7.41 -20.02 7.87
CA PRO A 262 -6.00 -19.64 7.76
C PRO A 262 -5.62 -19.06 6.40
N VAL A 263 -6.26 -19.51 5.31
CA VAL A 263 -6.03 -18.97 3.97
C VAL A 263 -6.48 -17.52 3.89
N LEU A 264 -7.66 -17.20 4.42
CA LEU A 264 -8.14 -15.80 4.46
C LEU A 264 -7.25 -14.94 5.36
N VAL A 265 -6.77 -15.48 6.49
CA VAL A 265 -5.85 -14.78 7.40
C VAL A 265 -4.55 -14.43 6.67
N ILE A 266 -3.94 -15.39 5.96
CA ILE A 266 -2.73 -15.17 5.16
C ILE A 266 -2.98 -14.18 4.03
N LEU A 267 -4.05 -14.35 3.27
CA LEU A 267 -4.37 -13.47 2.14
C LEU A 267 -4.60 -12.03 2.59
N HIS A 268 -5.26 -11.83 3.73
CA HIS A 268 -5.36 -10.51 4.36
C HIS A 268 -3.99 -10.00 4.79
N GLY A 269 -3.20 -10.82 5.49
CA GLY A 269 -1.87 -10.45 5.97
C GLY A 269 -0.97 -9.97 4.82
N VAL A 270 -0.77 -10.85 3.83
CA VAL A 270 0.00 -10.57 2.61
C VAL A 270 -0.59 -9.38 1.84
N GLY A 271 -1.91 -9.33 1.70
CA GLY A 271 -2.61 -8.27 0.98
C GLY A 271 -2.36 -6.88 1.56
N ASN A 272 -2.28 -6.76 2.89
CA ASN A 272 -1.98 -5.50 3.54
C ASN A 272 -0.50 -5.12 3.51
N THR A 273 0.40 -6.10 3.49
CA THR A 273 1.83 -5.86 3.66
C THR A 273 2.60 -5.80 2.34
N PHE A 274 2.15 -6.47 1.27
CA PHE A 274 2.94 -6.71 0.06
C PHE A 274 2.97 -5.57 -0.96
N GLN A 275 2.25 -4.47 -0.74
CA GLN A 275 2.07 -3.40 -1.73
C GLN A 275 3.40 -2.85 -2.29
N GLY A 276 4.38 -2.55 -1.42
CA GLY A 276 5.71 -2.08 -1.83
C GLY A 276 6.50 -3.10 -2.64
N GLY A 277 6.35 -4.39 -2.31
CA GLY A 277 6.95 -5.50 -3.05
C GLY A 277 6.38 -5.62 -4.45
N ALA A 278 5.06 -5.54 -4.58
CA ALA A 278 4.38 -5.57 -5.88
C ALA A 278 4.75 -4.37 -6.77
N ASN A 279 4.83 -3.17 -6.18
CA ASN A 279 5.33 -1.98 -6.86
C ASN A 279 6.78 -2.20 -7.34
N CYS A 280 7.65 -2.79 -6.52
CA CYS A 280 9.04 -3.04 -6.90
C CYS A 280 9.16 -4.02 -8.07
N ILE A 281 8.38 -5.10 -8.08
CA ILE A 281 8.35 -6.05 -9.20
C ILE A 281 8.08 -5.28 -10.51
N LEU A 282 7.07 -4.41 -10.51
CA LEU A 282 6.66 -3.68 -11.71
C LEU A 282 7.69 -2.64 -12.17
N PHE A 283 8.24 -1.85 -11.24
CA PHE A 283 9.07 -0.69 -11.56
C PHE A 283 10.56 -0.94 -11.58
N VAL A 284 11.05 -1.92 -10.81
CA VAL A 284 12.46 -2.26 -10.72
C VAL A 284 12.74 -3.53 -11.53
N LEU A 285 12.10 -4.65 -11.17
CA LEU A 285 12.45 -5.96 -11.75
C LEU A 285 12.00 -6.10 -13.20
N CYS A 286 10.80 -5.62 -13.52
CA CYS A 286 10.25 -5.61 -14.87
C CYS A 286 10.71 -4.40 -15.72
N THR A 287 11.66 -3.59 -15.25
CA THR A 287 12.22 -2.46 -16.01
C THR A 287 13.67 -2.72 -16.36
N ASP A 288 13.94 -3.08 -17.61
CA ASP A 288 15.27 -3.55 -18.06
C ASP A 288 16.40 -2.55 -17.78
N VAL A 289 16.13 -1.25 -17.99
CA VAL A 289 17.11 -0.18 -17.74
C VAL A 289 17.54 -0.15 -16.27
N ILE A 290 16.60 -0.30 -15.35
CA ILE A 290 16.88 -0.30 -13.91
C ILE A 290 17.59 -1.59 -13.50
N ARG A 291 17.10 -2.75 -13.97
CA ARG A 291 17.71 -4.05 -13.71
C ARG A 291 19.17 -4.10 -14.18
N GLY A 292 19.45 -3.63 -15.38
CA GLY A 292 20.82 -3.59 -15.93
C GLY A 292 21.78 -2.77 -15.08
N ARG A 293 21.32 -1.59 -14.59
CA ARG A 293 22.14 -0.72 -13.73
C ARG A 293 22.36 -1.29 -12.33
N LEU A 294 21.36 -1.95 -11.75
CA LEU A 294 21.52 -2.64 -10.46
C LEU A 294 22.52 -3.79 -10.59
N LEU A 295 22.42 -4.58 -11.66
CA LEU A 295 23.38 -5.66 -11.93
C LEU A 295 24.79 -5.14 -12.13
N SER A 296 24.98 -4.03 -12.85
CA SER A 296 26.32 -3.43 -13.00
C SER A 296 26.90 -2.96 -11.68
N LEU A 297 26.10 -2.36 -10.79
CA LEU A 297 26.56 -1.95 -9.45
C LEU A 297 26.98 -3.15 -8.61
N LEU A 298 26.20 -4.23 -8.63
CA LEU A 298 26.54 -5.48 -7.92
C LEU A 298 27.84 -6.12 -8.48
N CYS A 299 28.05 -6.07 -9.79
CA CYS A 299 29.27 -6.57 -10.43
C CYS A 299 30.51 -5.70 -10.13
N CYS A 300 30.38 -4.37 -10.13
CA CYS A 300 31.48 -3.45 -9.79
C CYS A 300 31.89 -3.55 -8.31
N CYS A 301 30.93 -3.77 -7.41
CA CYS A 301 31.22 -4.05 -6.00
C CYS A 301 31.98 -5.38 -5.82
N ARG A 302 31.67 -6.41 -6.61
CA ARG A 302 32.42 -7.69 -6.62
C ARG A 302 33.87 -7.53 -7.09
N TYR A 303 34.11 -6.70 -8.12
CA TYR A 303 35.46 -6.48 -8.63
C TYR A 303 36.34 -5.69 -7.65
N SER A 304 35.78 -4.70 -6.96
CA SER A 304 36.49 -3.92 -5.94
C SER A 304 36.82 -4.75 -4.69
N HIS A 305 35.93 -5.67 -4.29
CA HIS A 305 36.19 -6.57 -3.16
C HIS A 305 37.28 -7.62 -3.47
N HIS A 306 37.40 -8.08 -4.71
CA HIS A 306 38.45 -9.02 -5.11
C HIS A 306 39.83 -8.35 -5.21
N ALA A 307 39.90 -7.09 -5.64
CA ALA A 307 41.15 -6.33 -5.69
C ALA A 307 41.71 -5.98 -4.29
N ALA A 308 40.83 -5.79 -3.30
CA ALA A 308 41.23 -5.49 -1.93
C ALA A 308 41.67 -6.72 -1.11
N GLY A 309 41.35 -7.95 -1.57
CA GLY A 309 41.69 -9.20 -0.88
C GLY A 309 43.03 -9.85 -1.29
N TYR A 310 43.71 -9.32 -2.31
CA TYR A 310 45.02 -9.79 -2.79
C TYR A 310 46.15 -8.77 -2.54
N GLY A 311 45.89 -7.75 -1.72
CA GLY A 311 46.82 -6.66 -1.40
C GLY A 311 47.33 -6.66 0.05
N THR A 312 47.50 -7.84 0.66
CA THR A 312 48.20 -8.02 1.96
C THR A 312 49.22 -9.12 1.85
#